data_AF-A0A968PE59-F1
#
_entry.id   AF-A0A968PE59-F1
#
_cell.length_a   1.000
_cell.length_b   1.000
_cell.length_c   1.000
_cell.angle_alpha   90.00
_cell.angle_beta   90.00
_cell.angle_gamma   90.00
#
_symmetry.space_group_name_H-M   'P 1'
#
loop_
_entity.id
_entity.type
_entity.pdbx_description
1 polymer ?
#
loop_
_entity_poly.entity_id
_entity_poly.type
_entity_poly.pdbx_seq_one_letter_code
_entity_poly.pdbx_strand_id
1 'polypeptide(L)'
;MPVNILMILADQHNARWLGCAGHPQAITPNLDRFASTGVRFEGAYAQNTICTPSRVSILSGQYCHNHGHYGLSGNTNFGLPSL
;
A
#
# COMPACT_ATOMS: atom_id res chain seq x y z
N MET A 1 27.26 4.94 8.63
CA MET A 1 26.56 4.10 7.63
C MET A 1 25.40 4.90 7.06
N PRO A 2 25.10 4.85 5.75
CA PRO A 2 23.99 5.59 5.17
C PRO A 2 22.64 5.02 5.61
N VAL A 3 21.59 5.86 5.54
CA VAL A 3 20.21 5.45 5.80
C VAL A 3 19.69 4.66 4.60
N ASN A 4 19.06 3.52 4.86
CA ASN A 4 18.40 2.71 3.84
C ASN A 4 16.88 2.81 4.00
N ILE A 5 16.15 2.68 2.88
CA ILE A 5 14.68 2.66 2.86
C ILE A 5 14.23 1.26 2.47
N LEU A 6 13.36 0.64 3.27
CA LEU A 6 12.70 -0.63 2.98
C LEU A 6 11.20 -0.40 2.83
N MET A 7 10.68 -0.64 1.63
CA MET A 7 9.25 -0.57 1.34
C MET A 7 8.66 -1.98 1.25
N ILE A 8 7.73 -2.31 2.15
CA ILE A 8 7.02 -3.60 2.18
C ILE A 8 5.56 -3.33 1.79
N LEU A 9 5.06 -4.03 0.77
CA LEU A 9 3.68 -3.96 0.31
C LEU A 9 3.08 -5.38 0.30
N ALA A 10 2.06 -5.62 1.11
CA ALA A 10 1.30 -6.87 1.13
C ALA A 10 0.06 -6.73 0.25
N ASP A 11 -0.15 -7.66 -0.70
CA ASP A 11 -1.34 -7.63 -1.57
C ASP A 11 -2.60 -8.00 -0.78
N GLN A 12 -3.72 -7.35 -1.12
CA GLN A 12 -5.05 -7.55 -0.53
C GLN A 12 -5.11 -7.47 1.02
N HIS A 13 -4.18 -6.77 1.65
CA HIS A 13 -4.15 -6.64 3.11
C HIS A 13 -5.30 -5.75 3.61
N ASN A 14 -6.23 -6.32 4.37
CA ASN A 14 -7.28 -5.55 5.02
C ASN A 14 -6.74 -4.85 6.28
N ALA A 15 -6.85 -3.52 6.33
CA ALA A 15 -6.32 -2.71 7.44
C ALA A 15 -6.86 -3.08 8.84
N ARG A 16 -8.01 -3.79 8.92
CA ARG A 16 -8.60 -4.27 10.18
C ARG A 16 -8.10 -5.65 10.60
N TRP A 17 -7.37 -6.38 9.76
CA TRP A 17 -6.85 -7.73 10.08
C TRP A 17 -5.47 -7.67 10.76
N LEU A 18 -5.38 -6.88 11.83
CA LEU A 18 -4.16 -6.67 12.61
C LEU A 18 -4.48 -6.71 14.11
N GLY A 19 -3.60 -7.32 14.91
CA GLY A 19 -3.70 -7.32 16.37
C GLY A 19 -3.66 -5.88 16.92
N CYS A 20 -2.73 -5.05 16.43
CA CYS A 20 -2.65 -3.63 16.79
C CYS A 20 -3.83 -2.78 16.29
N ALA A 21 -4.69 -3.29 15.42
CA ALA A 21 -5.97 -2.67 15.04
C ALA A 21 -7.16 -3.20 15.86
N GLY A 22 -6.92 -4.06 16.86
CA GLY A 22 -7.94 -4.61 17.74
C GLY A 22 -8.71 -5.81 17.18
N HIS A 23 -8.23 -6.47 16.11
CA HIS A 23 -8.91 -7.65 15.57
C HIS A 23 -8.84 -8.82 16.57
N PRO A 24 -9.98 -9.46 16.91
CA PRO A 24 -10.01 -10.48 17.98
C PRO A 24 -9.28 -11.78 17.63
N GLN A 25 -8.99 -12.02 16.35
CA GLN A 25 -8.39 -13.27 15.86
C GLN A 25 -7.09 -13.07 15.07
N ALA A 26 -6.64 -11.84 14.85
CA ALA A 26 -5.42 -11.61 14.07
C ALA A 26 -4.19 -11.88 14.95
N ILE A 27 -3.30 -12.76 14.48
CA ILE A 27 -2.03 -13.06 15.16
C ILE A 27 -0.90 -12.43 14.34
N THR A 28 -0.55 -11.18 14.66
CA THR A 28 0.42 -10.38 13.89
C THR A 28 1.54 -9.79 14.76
N PRO A 29 2.21 -10.58 15.63
CA PRO A 29 3.11 -10.04 16.66
C PRO A 29 4.28 -9.22 16.11
N ASN A 30 4.77 -9.54 14.91
CA ASN A 30 5.85 -8.78 14.26
C ASN A 30 5.37 -7.41 13.77
N LEU A 31 4.16 -7.32 13.22
CA LEU A 31 3.58 -6.05 12.76
C LEU A 31 3.12 -5.20 13.96
N ASP A 32 2.62 -5.84 15.01
CA ASP A 32 2.19 -5.17 16.24
C ASP A 32 3.39 -4.53 16.95
N ARG A 33 4.52 -5.26 17.04
CA ARG A 33 5.79 -4.71 17.52
C ARG A 33 6.32 -3.59 16.63
N PHE A 34 6.20 -3.73 15.30
CA PHE A 34 6.64 -2.67 14.40
C PHE A 34 5.81 -1.39 14.63
N ALA A 35 4.50 -1.52 14.75
CA ALA A 35 3.59 -0.41 15.03
C ALA A 35 3.85 0.25 16.39
N SER A 36 4.28 -0.49 17.43
CA SER A 36 4.60 0.09 18.75
C SER A 36 5.92 0.85 18.79
N THR A 37 6.81 0.61 17.84
CA THR A 37 8.11 1.30 17.72
C THR A 37 8.13 2.40 16.66
N GLY A 38 7.01 2.58 15.95
CA GLY A 38 6.89 3.50 14.81
C GLY A 38 5.56 4.27 14.83
N VAL A 39 5.11 4.67 13.65
CA VAL A 39 3.84 5.37 13.46
C VAL A 39 2.90 4.51 12.63
N ARG A 40 1.69 4.29 13.15
CA ARG A 40 0.59 3.63 12.42
C ARG A 40 -0.45 4.66 12.00
N PHE A 41 -0.72 4.73 10.70
CA PHE A 41 -1.76 5.61 10.15
C PHE A 41 -3.11 4.89 10.15
N GLU A 42 -4.12 5.45 10.82
CA GLU A 42 -5.46 4.85 10.88
C GLU A 42 -6.33 5.20 9.66
N GLY A 43 -6.02 6.33 9.00
CA GLY A 43 -6.72 6.85 7.83
C GLY A 43 -5.89 6.82 6.56
N ALA A 44 -5.28 5.67 6.23
CA ALA A 44 -4.53 5.47 4.99
C ALA A 44 -5.41 4.77 3.93
N TYR A 45 -5.64 5.42 2.79
CA TYR A 45 -6.54 4.94 1.73
C TYR A 45 -5.80 4.76 0.41
N ALA A 46 -6.06 3.64 -0.25
CA ALA A 46 -5.61 3.43 -1.63
C ALA A 46 -6.39 4.33 -2.60
N GLN A 47 -5.71 4.85 -3.61
CA GLN A 47 -6.30 5.71 -4.64
C GLN A 47 -7.25 4.93 -5.57
N ASN A 48 -7.06 3.61 -5.65
CA ASN A 48 -7.96 2.68 -6.33
C ASN A 48 -7.91 1.32 -5.62
N THR A 49 -9.02 0.59 -5.59
CA THR A 49 -9.13 -0.73 -4.94
C THR A 49 -8.69 -1.90 -5.84
N ILE A 50 -8.16 -1.62 -7.03
CA ILE A 50 -7.60 -2.60 -7.99
C ILE A 50 -6.07 -2.55 -7.96
N CYS A 51 -5.42 -3.72 -8.11
CA CYS A 51 -3.98 -3.93 -7.97
C CYS A 51 -3.13 -2.95 -8.80
N THR A 52 -3.27 -2.95 -10.13
CA THR A 52 -2.48 -2.12 -11.05
C THR A 52 -2.59 -0.62 -10.75
N PRO A 53 -3.79 0.00 -10.76
CA PRO A 53 -3.89 1.44 -10.51
C PRO A 53 -3.45 1.85 -9.10
N SER A 54 -3.70 1.03 -8.08
CA SER A 54 -3.23 1.27 -6.71
C SER A 54 -1.71 1.35 -6.63
N ARG A 55 -1.02 0.36 -7.21
CA ARG A 55 0.44 0.28 -7.21
C ARG A 55 1.07 1.38 -8.08
N VAL A 56 0.46 1.73 -9.22
CA VAL A 56 0.92 2.89 -10.02
C VAL A 56 0.82 4.18 -9.22
N SER A 57 -0.27 4.42 -8.48
CA SER A 57 -0.38 5.59 -7.60
C SER A 57 0.71 5.61 -6.53
N ILE A 58 1.00 4.47 -5.89
CA ILE A 58 2.05 4.35 -4.88
C ILE A 58 3.43 4.68 -5.45
N LEU A 59 3.78 4.14 -6.61
CA LEU A 59 5.12 4.30 -7.20
C LEU A 59 5.34 5.65 -7.88
N SER A 60 4.29 6.23 -8.47
CA SER A 60 4.37 7.52 -9.17
C SER A 60 4.08 8.72 -8.28
N GLY A 61 3.42 8.52 -7.14
CA GLY A 61 2.90 9.61 -6.31
C GLY A 61 1.73 10.37 -6.95
N GLN A 62 1.10 9.82 -7.99
CA GLN A 62 0.03 10.46 -8.74
C GLN A 62 -1.34 9.85 -8.44
N TYR A 63 -2.40 10.66 -8.55
CA TYR A 63 -3.78 10.17 -8.57
C TYR A 63 -4.10 9.42 -9.87
N CYS A 64 -5.11 8.54 -9.84
CA CYS A 64 -5.52 7.79 -11.02
C CYS A 64 -5.90 8.65 -12.23
N HIS A 65 -6.46 9.84 -12.01
CA HIS A 65 -6.77 10.76 -13.11
C HIS A 65 -5.54 11.38 -13.78
N ASN A 66 -4.39 11.40 -13.10
CA ASN A 66 -3.14 11.89 -13.68
C ASN A 66 -2.42 10.78 -14.46
N HIS A 67 -2.38 9.56 -13.90
CA HIS A 67 -1.66 8.45 -14.53
C HIS A 67 -2.51 7.59 -15.49
N GLY A 68 -3.83 7.74 -15.49
CA GLY A 68 -4.74 7.12 -16.47
C GLY A 68 -5.02 5.62 -16.30
N HIS A 69 -4.49 4.98 -15.23
CA HIS A 69 -4.81 3.59 -14.92
C HIS A 69 -6.08 3.53 -14.07
N TYR A 70 -7.09 2.79 -14.54
CA TYR A 70 -8.37 2.61 -13.84
C TYR A 70 -8.75 1.14 -13.63
N GLY A 71 -8.16 0.21 -14.40
CA GLY A 71 -8.41 -1.23 -14.32
C GLY A 71 -7.11 -2.04 -14.28
N LEU A 72 -7.24 -3.37 -14.22
CA LEU A 72 -6.11 -4.29 -14.23
C LEU A 72 -5.29 -4.17 -15.52
N SER A 73 -6.00 -4.06 -16.65
CA SER A 73 -5.48 -3.81 -17.98
C SER A 73 -6.03 -2.49 -18.52
N GLY A 74 -5.26 -1.80 -19.35
CA GLY A 74 -5.61 -0.49 -19.91
C GLY A 74 -4.43 0.10 -20.69
N ASN A 75 -4.66 1.22 -21.35
CA ASN A 75 -3.64 1.88 -22.17
C ASN A 75 -2.48 2.33 -21.27
N THR A 76 -1.33 1.67 -21.39
CA THR A 76 -0.12 1.99 -20.62
C THR A 76 0.47 3.26 -21.21
N ASN A 77 0.16 4.42 -20.64
CA ASN A 77 0.85 5.64 -21.00
C ASN A 77 2.36 5.43 -20.78
N PHE A 78 3.12 5.50 -21.86
CA PHE A 78 4.56 5.22 -21.92
C PHE A 78 5.32 6.10 -20.92
N GLY A 79 5.98 5.48 -19.94
CA GLY A 79 6.86 6.16 -18.97
C GLY A 79 6.58 5.87 -17.49
N LEU A 80 5.49 5.16 -17.17
CA LEU A 80 5.19 4.73 -15.81
C LEU A 80 5.81 3.36 -15.50
N PRO A 81 6.09 3.05 -14.22
CA PRO A 81 6.63 1.75 -13.82
C PRO A 81 5.72 0.61 -14.32
N SER A 82 6.29 -0.35 -15.06
CA SER A 82 5.60 -1.60 -15.34
C SER A 82 5.48 -2.39 -14.05
N LEU A 83 4.26 -2.78 -13.70
CA LEU A 83 3.98 -3.67 -12.57
C LEU A 83 3.94 -5.12 -13.01
#